data_AF-A0A4P9YWF3-F1
#
_entry.id   AF-A0A4P9YWF3-F1
#
_cell.length_a   1.000
_cell.length_b   1.000
_cell.length_c   1.000
_cell.angle_alpha   90.00
_cell.angle_beta   90.00
_cell.angle_gamma   90.00
#
_symmetry.space_group_name_H-M   'P 1'
#
loop_
_entity.id
_entity.type
_entity.pdbx_description
1 polymer ?
#
loop_
_entity_poly.entity_id
_entity_poly.type
_entity_poly.pdbx_seq_one_letter_code
_entity_poly.pdbx_strand_id
1 'polypeptide(L)'
;MSEVTANEAATPPLWNEVDAVVNVDTRAGAHPAYCALRSPVRQHALLLGRFTELELDDDTDDNILLLRAEQRYLHWLAYLHKRRPETMPVPPLDVAMMWCTHMLSPLRYMEDMIRLFGEHMLDYSIPFEQLTDKEADGTFRVDSRSQLEWEQITGLAYTLDPACKSPFSMTCLSSYAHTLRAIRLPSVPCVALARHDLGEAVPGCGGCLRQEPFPAAPAHEGGAPDELSQLSDADAPAHPAPHPSRLSRQPDVLHKAVDRYGKFLALMAVEKKAFLVPTLDIDLAWHTHQMHPKRYQTYTLKLVGRIVNHDDTVTNKRLDASYLTTADSWYKQFQGSYRCATRRMHRL
;
A
#
# COMPACT_ATOMS: atom_id res chain seq x y z
N MET A 1 -59.94 -5.11 -3.37
CA MET A 1 -59.08 -4.75 -2.23
C MET A 1 -58.12 -5.90 -1.98
N SER A 2 -56.94 -5.84 -2.57
CA SER A 2 -55.77 -6.63 -2.16
C SER A 2 -54.56 -6.13 -2.94
N GLU A 3 -53.81 -5.20 -2.36
CA GLU A 3 -52.42 -4.96 -2.76
C GLU A 3 -51.55 -5.21 -1.53
N VAL A 4 -50.82 -6.31 -1.59
CA VAL A 4 -49.71 -6.64 -0.71
C VAL A 4 -48.52 -5.86 -1.25
N THR A 5 -48.13 -4.77 -0.59
CA THR A 5 -46.87 -4.11 -0.88
C THR A 5 -45.74 -4.88 -0.20
N ALA A 6 -44.90 -5.51 -1.02
CA ALA A 6 -43.65 -6.09 -0.59
C ALA A 6 -42.75 -4.95 -0.07
N ASN A 7 -42.39 -5.05 1.21
CA ASN A 7 -41.39 -4.19 1.83
C ASN A 7 -40.01 -4.76 1.44
N GLU A 8 -39.47 -4.34 0.29
CA GLU A 8 -38.07 -4.59 -0.03
C GLU A 8 -37.21 -3.84 0.98
N ALA A 9 -36.54 -4.61 1.85
CA ALA A 9 -35.53 -4.07 2.74
C ALA A 9 -34.44 -3.38 1.90
N ALA A 10 -34.37 -2.05 2.00
CA ALA A 10 -33.36 -1.26 1.31
C ALA A 10 -31.97 -1.85 1.57
N THR A 11 -31.26 -2.18 0.49
CA THR A 11 -29.86 -2.60 0.54
C THR A 11 -29.08 -1.54 1.32
N PRO A 12 -28.28 -1.92 2.34
CA PRO A 12 -27.51 -0.94 3.10
C PRO A 12 -26.67 -0.09 2.15
N PRO A 13 -26.52 1.22 2.40
CA PRO A 13 -25.73 2.06 1.53
C PRO A 13 -24.28 1.54 1.44
N LEU A 14 -23.70 1.66 0.25
CA LEU A 14 -22.39 1.09 -0.12
C LEU A 14 -21.25 1.46 0.84
N TRP A 15 -21.37 2.51 1.64
CA TRP A 15 -20.34 2.92 2.61
C TRP A 15 -20.20 1.98 3.81
N ASN A 16 -21.24 1.23 4.20
CA ASN A 16 -21.17 0.26 5.30
C ASN A 16 -20.16 -0.87 5.04
N GLU A 17 -19.89 -1.18 3.76
CA GLU A 17 -18.91 -2.20 3.36
C GLU A 17 -17.47 -1.68 3.50
N VAL A 18 -17.20 -0.38 3.29
CA VAL A 18 -15.88 0.20 3.62
C VAL A 18 -15.67 0.16 5.11
N ASP A 19 -16.65 0.57 5.92
CA ASP A 19 -16.56 0.45 7.37
C ASP A 19 -16.30 -0.98 7.82
N ALA A 20 -16.92 -1.99 7.21
CA ALA A 20 -16.64 -3.39 7.53
C ALA A 20 -15.22 -3.88 7.13
N VAL A 21 -14.57 -3.20 6.17
CA VAL A 21 -13.23 -3.55 5.68
C VAL A 21 -12.14 -2.81 6.45
N VAL A 22 -12.39 -1.55 6.84
CA VAL A 22 -11.43 -0.68 7.55
C VAL A 22 -11.80 -0.38 9.00
N ASN A 23 -12.85 -1.01 9.54
CA ASN A 23 -13.15 -1.12 10.97
C ASN A 23 -13.50 -2.58 11.29
N VAL A 24 -12.76 -3.20 12.22
CA VAL A 24 -12.89 -4.65 12.52
C VAL A 24 -14.11 -4.98 13.39
N ASP A 25 -14.77 -3.99 13.99
CA ASP A 25 -15.86 -4.27 14.95
C ASP A 25 -17.06 -3.34 14.75
N THR A 26 -17.94 -3.73 13.82
CA THR A 26 -19.28 -3.12 13.64
C THR A 26 -20.35 -3.83 14.49
N ARG A 27 -19.98 -4.63 15.48
CA ARG A 27 -20.95 -5.25 16.40
C ARG A 27 -21.76 -4.16 17.08
N ALA A 28 -23.08 -4.21 16.91
CA ALA A 28 -24.01 -3.28 17.52
C ALA A 28 -23.78 -3.24 19.05
N GLY A 29 -23.29 -2.09 19.55
CA GLY A 29 -23.03 -1.86 20.98
C GLY A 29 -21.56 -1.76 21.40
N ALA A 30 -20.58 -1.96 20.51
CA ALA A 30 -19.18 -1.71 20.85
C ALA A 30 -18.88 -0.20 20.97
N HIS A 31 -18.18 0.20 22.04
CA HIS A 31 -17.85 1.61 22.29
C HIS A 31 -16.88 2.13 21.20
N PRO A 32 -17.09 3.32 20.61
CA PRO A 32 -16.27 3.83 19.51
C PRO A 32 -14.76 3.84 19.77
N ALA A 33 -14.34 4.12 21.00
CA ALA A 33 -12.92 4.07 21.39
C ALA A 33 -12.31 2.64 21.33
N TYR A 34 -13.12 1.60 21.55
CA TYR A 34 -12.70 0.19 21.48
C TYR A 34 -12.57 -0.27 20.02
N CYS A 35 -13.52 0.11 19.15
CA CYS A 35 -13.47 -0.17 17.72
C CYS A 35 -12.25 0.48 17.04
N ALA A 36 -11.92 1.72 17.43
CA ALA A 36 -10.77 2.45 16.90
C ALA A 36 -9.42 1.82 17.29
N LEU A 37 -9.31 1.25 18.49
CA LEU A 37 -8.09 0.61 18.98
C LEU A 37 -7.67 -0.60 18.13
N ARG A 38 -8.66 -1.28 17.53
CA ARG A 38 -8.52 -2.45 16.66
C ARG A 38 -8.78 -2.17 15.18
N SER A 39 -8.92 -0.90 14.77
CA SER A 39 -9.12 -0.57 13.36
C SER A 39 -7.87 -0.99 12.54
N PRO A 40 -8.03 -1.55 11.32
CA PRO A 40 -6.91 -1.88 10.46
C PRO A 40 -6.12 -0.63 10.07
N VAL A 41 -6.75 0.56 10.01
CA VAL A 41 -6.05 1.83 9.75
C VAL A 41 -5.06 2.15 10.87
N ARG A 42 -5.47 1.95 12.13
CA ARG A 42 -4.56 2.11 13.28
C ARG A 42 -3.41 1.12 13.24
N GLN A 43 -3.72 -0.15 13.02
CA GLN A 43 -2.71 -1.20 13.01
C GLN A 43 -1.75 -1.02 11.82
N HIS A 44 -2.25 -0.62 10.66
CA HIS A 44 -1.41 -0.27 9.51
C HIS A 44 -0.49 0.90 9.83
N ALA A 45 -0.98 1.97 10.47
CA ALA A 45 -0.13 3.08 10.91
C ALA A 45 0.95 2.67 11.92
N LEU A 46 0.65 1.72 12.80
CA LEU A 46 1.64 1.13 13.72
C LEU A 46 2.66 0.27 12.97
N LEU A 47 2.23 -0.50 11.98
CA LEU A 47 3.11 -1.33 11.15
C LEU A 47 4.06 -0.47 10.31
N LEU A 48 3.59 0.62 9.72
CA LEU A 48 4.44 1.59 9.02
C LEU A 48 5.52 2.16 9.97
N GLY A 49 5.14 2.46 11.22
CA GLY A 49 6.10 2.88 12.24
C GLY A 49 7.04 1.77 12.73
N ARG A 50 6.73 0.49 12.45
CA ARG A 50 7.63 -0.64 12.74
C ARG A 50 8.60 -0.89 11.60
N PHE A 51 8.23 -0.60 10.35
CA PHE A 51 9.16 -0.74 9.22
C PHE A 51 10.40 0.15 9.34
N THR A 52 10.35 1.24 10.10
CA THR A 52 11.53 2.05 10.41
C THR A 52 12.60 1.28 11.21
N GLU A 53 12.28 0.11 11.80
CA GLU A 53 13.26 -0.79 12.40
C GLU A 53 14.19 -1.46 11.36
N LEU A 54 13.81 -1.43 10.09
CA LEU A 54 14.58 -1.99 8.98
C LEU A 54 15.49 -0.97 8.30
N GLU A 55 15.27 0.33 8.53
CA GLU A 55 16.07 1.39 7.92
C GLU A 55 17.50 1.35 8.44
N LEU A 56 18.48 1.33 7.53
CA LEU A 56 19.90 1.36 7.85
C LEU A 56 20.51 2.70 7.42
N ASP A 57 21.50 3.17 8.19
CA ASP A 57 22.18 4.45 7.90
C ASP A 57 23.04 4.40 6.63
N ASP A 58 23.52 3.21 6.25
CA ASP A 58 24.36 3.02 5.07
C ASP A 58 23.54 2.54 3.88
N ASP A 59 23.55 3.33 2.79
CA ASP A 59 22.79 3.05 1.57
C ASP A 59 23.13 1.70 0.94
N THR A 60 24.38 1.22 1.06
CA THR A 60 24.76 -0.07 0.48
C THR A 60 24.13 -1.21 1.26
N ASP A 61 24.18 -1.11 2.58
CA ASP A 61 23.58 -2.08 3.47
C ASP A 61 22.05 -2.09 3.38
N ASP A 62 21.43 -0.92 3.25
CA ASP A 62 19.98 -0.78 3.04
C ASP A 62 19.56 -1.44 1.72
N ASN A 63 20.29 -1.18 0.63
CA ASN A 63 20.04 -1.84 -0.66
C ASN A 63 20.22 -3.38 -0.57
N ILE A 64 21.23 -3.87 0.16
CA ILE A 64 21.41 -5.31 0.38
C ILE A 64 20.23 -5.90 1.16
N LEU A 65 19.75 -5.19 2.19
CA LEU A 65 18.57 -5.58 2.95
C LEU A 65 17.34 -5.67 2.05
N LEU A 66 17.09 -4.66 1.21
CA LEU A 66 15.98 -4.65 0.26
C LEU A 66 16.05 -5.82 -0.73
N LEU A 67 17.22 -6.08 -1.34
CA LEU A 67 17.37 -7.19 -2.28
C LEU A 67 17.15 -8.57 -1.61
N ARG A 68 17.51 -8.70 -0.33
CA ARG A 68 17.26 -9.92 0.45
C ARG A 68 15.80 -10.06 0.85
N ALA A 69 15.18 -8.97 1.26
CA ALA A 69 13.76 -8.91 1.60
C ALA A 69 12.91 -9.29 0.38
N GLU A 70 13.28 -8.83 -0.82
CA GLU A 70 12.62 -9.21 -2.08
C GLU A 70 12.67 -10.73 -2.27
N GLN A 71 13.85 -11.36 -2.14
CA GLN A 71 13.97 -12.82 -2.30
C GLN A 71 13.14 -13.57 -1.27
N ARG A 72 13.18 -13.14 -0.01
CA ARG A 72 12.37 -13.73 1.08
C ARG A 72 10.88 -13.57 0.81
N TYR A 73 10.46 -12.45 0.23
CA TYR A 73 9.08 -12.24 -0.21
C TYR A 73 8.65 -13.23 -1.32
N LEU A 74 9.55 -13.58 -2.25
CA LEU A 74 9.25 -14.62 -3.23
C LEU A 74 9.03 -16.00 -2.57
N HIS A 75 9.87 -16.35 -1.59
CA HIS A 75 9.67 -17.56 -0.78
C HIS A 75 8.32 -17.54 -0.04
N TRP A 76 7.92 -16.38 0.48
CA TRP A 76 6.63 -16.20 1.13
C TRP A 76 5.45 -16.45 0.19
N LEU A 77 5.47 -15.89 -1.03
CA LEU A 77 4.42 -16.13 -2.03
C LEU A 77 4.32 -17.61 -2.41
N ALA A 78 5.46 -18.28 -2.61
CA ALA A 78 5.48 -19.71 -2.88
C ALA A 78 4.92 -20.53 -1.73
N TYR A 79 5.27 -20.17 -0.51
CA TYR A 79 4.78 -20.79 0.71
C TYR A 79 3.25 -20.68 0.79
N LEU A 80 2.68 -19.48 0.67
CA LEU A 80 1.22 -19.28 0.70
C LEU A 80 0.50 -20.05 -0.41
N HIS A 81 1.05 -20.00 -1.63
CA HIS A 81 0.48 -20.70 -2.78
C HIS A 81 0.45 -22.23 -2.58
N LYS A 82 1.56 -22.80 -2.10
CA LYS A 82 1.70 -24.25 -1.92
C LYS A 82 0.95 -24.75 -0.70
N ARG A 83 1.03 -24.04 0.42
CA ARG A 83 0.49 -24.49 1.71
C ARG A 83 -1.02 -24.30 1.83
N ARG A 84 -1.53 -23.24 1.19
CA ARG A 84 -2.91 -22.77 1.30
C ARG A 84 -3.41 -22.75 2.75
N PRO A 85 -2.76 -21.97 3.62
CA PRO A 85 -3.06 -22.02 5.04
C PRO A 85 -4.48 -21.52 5.31
N GLU A 86 -5.24 -22.26 6.13
CA GLU A 86 -6.58 -21.85 6.58
C GLU A 86 -6.52 -20.63 7.50
N THR A 87 -5.47 -20.55 8.33
CA THR A 87 -5.18 -19.41 9.20
C THR A 87 -3.94 -18.70 8.70
N MET A 88 -4.03 -17.39 8.49
CA MET A 88 -2.93 -16.60 7.94
C MET A 88 -1.70 -16.65 8.86
N PRO A 89 -0.55 -17.17 8.38
CA PRO A 89 0.71 -17.13 9.13
C PRO A 89 1.26 -15.69 9.19
N VAL A 90 2.05 -15.39 10.21
CA VAL A 90 2.70 -14.09 10.37
C VAL A 90 4.01 -14.07 9.57
N PRO A 91 4.19 -13.15 8.60
CA PRO A 91 5.44 -13.04 7.85
C PRO A 91 6.56 -12.40 8.69
N PRO A 92 7.83 -12.68 8.38
CA PRO A 92 8.94 -11.83 8.77
C PRO A 92 8.69 -10.35 8.45
N LEU A 93 9.26 -9.43 9.23
CA LEU A 93 9.00 -7.99 9.08
C LEU A 93 9.41 -7.46 7.70
N ASP A 94 10.57 -7.90 7.20
CA ASP A 94 11.10 -7.52 5.88
C ASP A 94 10.22 -8.05 4.73
N VAL A 95 9.68 -9.26 4.88
CA VAL A 95 8.71 -9.85 3.95
C VAL A 95 7.39 -9.10 3.97
N ALA A 96 6.92 -8.69 5.15
CA ALA A 96 5.71 -7.90 5.31
C ALA A 96 5.84 -6.54 4.61
N MET A 97 7.01 -5.88 4.75
CA MET A 97 7.31 -4.64 4.06
C MET A 97 7.21 -4.79 2.54
N MET A 98 7.90 -5.79 1.97
CA MET A 98 7.84 -6.05 0.52
C MET A 98 6.44 -6.39 0.03
N TRP A 99 5.68 -7.14 0.83
CA TRP A 99 4.32 -7.48 0.49
C TRP A 99 3.41 -6.24 0.48
N CYS A 100 3.52 -5.37 1.50
CA CYS A 100 2.82 -4.10 1.55
C CYS A 100 3.16 -3.23 0.33
N THR A 101 4.45 -3.05 0.03
CA THR A 101 4.91 -2.27 -1.13
C THR A 101 4.32 -2.79 -2.44
N HIS A 102 4.28 -4.11 -2.65
CA HIS A 102 3.69 -4.68 -3.85
C HIS A 102 2.18 -4.38 -3.95
N MET A 103 1.45 -4.43 -2.82
CA MET A 103 0.01 -4.14 -2.78
C MET A 103 -0.33 -2.65 -3.00
N LEU A 104 0.62 -1.73 -2.83
CA LEU A 104 0.46 -0.31 -3.19
C LEU A 104 0.35 -0.07 -4.71
N SER A 105 0.61 -1.10 -5.52
CA SER A 105 0.32 -1.12 -6.96
C SER A 105 -0.79 -2.15 -7.26
N PRO A 106 -2.06 -1.88 -6.89
CA PRO A 106 -3.09 -2.91 -6.79
C PRO A 106 -3.34 -3.63 -8.11
N LEU A 107 -3.30 -2.90 -9.24
CA LEU A 107 -3.43 -3.50 -10.57
C LEU A 107 -2.30 -4.49 -10.89
N ARG A 108 -1.04 -4.12 -10.58
CA ARG A 108 0.13 -4.96 -10.80
C ARG A 108 0.10 -6.19 -9.87
N TYR A 109 -0.21 -5.97 -8.60
CA TYR A 109 -0.34 -7.04 -7.61
C TYR A 109 -1.35 -8.10 -8.06
N MET A 110 -2.56 -7.69 -8.46
CA MET A 110 -3.56 -8.66 -8.90
C MET A 110 -3.15 -9.40 -10.17
N GLU A 111 -2.58 -8.69 -11.14
CA GLU A 111 -2.09 -9.29 -12.37
C GLU A 111 -1.05 -10.38 -12.05
N ASP A 112 -0.06 -10.09 -11.22
CA ASP A 112 0.98 -11.05 -10.84
C ASP A 112 0.41 -12.21 -10.02
N MET A 113 -0.47 -11.95 -9.04
CA MET A 113 -1.09 -13.01 -8.25
C MET A 113 -1.87 -13.98 -9.14
N ILE A 114 -2.76 -13.46 -10.01
CA ILE A 114 -3.57 -14.29 -10.91
C ILE A 114 -2.68 -15.03 -11.91
N ARG A 115 -1.74 -14.33 -12.55
CA ARG A 115 -0.90 -14.90 -13.62
C ARG A 115 0.07 -15.95 -13.10
N LEU A 116 0.64 -15.77 -11.90
CA LEU A 116 1.74 -16.59 -11.38
C LEU A 116 1.32 -17.65 -10.36
N PHE A 117 0.21 -17.45 -9.66
CA PHE A 117 -0.22 -18.35 -8.61
C PHE A 117 -1.70 -18.73 -8.73
N GLY A 118 -2.52 -17.86 -9.32
CA GLY A 118 -3.97 -18.01 -9.47
C GLY A 118 -4.75 -17.15 -8.49
N GLU A 119 -6.04 -16.95 -8.77
CA GLU A 119 -6.91 -15.98 -8.10
C GLU A 119 -7.01 -16.15 -6.57
N HIS A 120 -6.88 -17.38 -6.05
CA HIS A 120 -6.91 -17.65 -4.60
C HIS A 120 -5.86 -16.87 -3.79
N MET A 121 -4.77 -16.41 -4.41
CA MET A 121 -3.78 -15.59 -3.70
C MET A 121 -4.35 -14.21 -3.28
N LEU A 122 -5.43 -13.75 -3.91
CA LEU A 122 -6.09 -12.50 -3.55
C LEU A 122 -6.90 -12.60 -2.25
N ASP A 123 -7.14 -13.82 -1.76
CA ASP A 123 -7.83 -14.07 -0.49
C ASP A 123 -6.94 -13.77 0.73
N TYR A 124 -5.62 -13.74 0.56
CA TYR A 124 -4.69 -13.43 1.64
C TYR A 124 -4.56 -11.92 1.85
N SER A 125 -4.45 -11.52 3.11
CA SER A 125 -4.28 -10.13 3.54
C SER A 125 -3.24 -10.05 4.66
N ILE A 126 -2.67 -8.87 4.88
CA ILE A 126 -1.66 -8.66 5.92
C ILE A 126 -2.25 -8.91 7.32
N PRO A 127 -1.61 -9.76 8.16
CA PRO A 127 -2.05 -10.00 9.54
C PRO A 127 -1.61 -8.85 10.46
N PHE A 128 -2.28 -7.70 10.33
CA PHE A 128 -1.92 -6.45 11.01
C PHE A 128 -1.87 -6.56 12.54
N GLU A 129 -2.86 -7.23 13.16
CA GLU A 129 -2.93 -7.38 14.62
C GLU A 129 -1.69 -8.12 15.14
N GLN A 130 -1.34 -9.23 14.50
CA GLN A 130 -0.19 -10.05 14.88
C GLN A 130 1.14 -9.33 14.62
N LEU A 131 1.26 -8.59 13.52
CA LEU A 131 2.46 -7.81 13.20
C LEU A 131 2.66 -6.58 14.09
N THR A 132 1.65 -6.17 14.86
CA THR A 132 1.72 -5.00 15.75
C THR A 132 1.51 -5.35 17.22
N ASP A 133 1.38 -6.65 17.54
CA ASP A 133 1.25 -7.13 18.91
C ASP A 133 2.55 -6.91 19.69
N LYS A 134 2.40 -6.54 20.96
CA LYS A 134 3.52 -6.19 21.84
C LYS A 134 3.43 -6.93 23.16
N GLU A 135 4.60 -7.33 23.66
CA GLU A 135 4.75 -7.84 25.02
C GLU A 135 4.55 -6.72 26.06
N ALA A 136 4.47 -7.12 27.34
CA ALA A 136 4.29 -6.19 28.46
C ALA A 136 5.45 -5.18 28.59
N ASP A 137 6.65 -5.52 28.10
CA ASP A 137 7.83 -4.65 28.08
C ASP A 137 7.88 -3.71 26.85
N GLY A 138 6.91 -3.82 25.93
CA GLY A 138 6.80 -2.99 24.74
C GLY A 138 7.55 -3.52 23.51
N THR A 139 8.24 -4.66 23.62
CA THR A 139 8.86 -5.36 22.48
C THR A 139 7.78 -5.98 21.58
N PHE A 140 8.03 -6.02 20.27
CA PHE A 140 7.09 -6.65 19.34
C PHE A 140 7.14 -8.17 19.45
N ARG A 141 5.98 -8.79 19.61
CA ARG A 141 5.88 -10.25 19.71
C ARG A 141 6.24 -10.90 18.38
N VAL A 142 6.98 -12.00 18.46
CA VAL A 142 7.25 -12.90 17.32
C VAL A 142 6.39 -14.14 17.49
N ASP A 143 5.54 -14.43 16.49
CA ASP A 143 4.68 -15.62 16.52
C ASP A 143 5.54 -16.89 16.34
N SER A 144 5.72 -17.65 17.43
CA SER A 144 6.63 -18.80 17.45
C SER A 144 6.24 -19.89 16.46
N ARG A 145 4.93 -20.06 16.18
CA ARG A 145 4.45 -21.03 15.20
C ARG A 145 4.87 -20.63 13.79
N SER A 146 4.63 -19.38 13.40
CA SER A 146 4.98 -18.84 12.09
C SER A 146 6.49 -18.80 11.89
N GLN A 147 7.26 -18.48 12.95
CA GLN A 147 8.71 -18.58 12.95
C GLN A 147 9.19 -20.00 12.65
N LEU A 148 8.71 -20.98 13.42
CA LEU A 148 9.11 -22.36 13.25
C LEU A 148 8.75 -22.88 11.85
N GLU A 149 7.55 -22.58 11.37
CA GLU A 149 7.08 -23.00 10.05
C GLU A 149 7.91 -22.35 8.92
N TRP A 150 8.20 -21.06 9.02
CA TRP A 150 9.06 -20.36 8.07
C TRP A 150 10.46 -20.98 8.00
N GLU A 151 11.11 -21.18 9.15
CA GLU A 151 12.47 -21.71 9.21
C GLU A 151 12.53 -23.15 8.70
N GLN A 152 11.52 -23.97 8.99
CA GLN A 152 11.41 -25.34 8.48
C GLN A 152 11.19 -25.40 6.96
N ILE A 153 10.36 -24.50 6.41
CA ILE A 153 9.98 -24.54 4.98
C ILE A 153 11.06 -23.91 4.11
N THR A 154 11.63 -22.79 4.55
CA THR A 154 12.55 -21.99 3.75
C THR A 154 14.02 -22.30 4.04
N GLY A 155 14.33 -22.82 5.23
CA GLY A 155 15.69 -22.93 5.73
C GLY A 155 16.34 -21.59 6.06
N LEU A 156 15.59 -20.48 5.99
CA LEU A 156 16.06 -19.13 6.29
C LEU A 156 15.64 -18.74 7.70
N ALA A 157 16.51 -18.02 8.42
CA ALA A 157 16.17 -17.43 9.71
C ALA A 157 14.92 -16.55 9.59
N TYR A 158 14.04 -16.55 10.59
CA TYR A 158 12.84 -15.73 10.55
C TYR A 158 13.15 -14.23 10.58
N THR A 159 14.03 -13.79 11.48
CA THR A 159 14.51 -12.40 11.49
C THR A 159 15.68 -12.24 10.51
N LEU A 160 15.57 -11.29 9.59
CA LEU A 160 16.67 -10.94 8.71
C LEU A 160 17.70 -10.13 9.49
N ASP A 161 18.93 -10.65 9.60
CA ASP A 161 20.06 -9.91 10.15
C ASP A 161 20.58 -8.88 9.13
N PRO A 162 20.49 -7.57 9.41
CA PRO A 162 20.99 -6.52 8.51
C PRO A 162 22.50 -6.61 8.26
N ALA A 163 23.26 -7.14 9.23
CA ALA A 163 24.70 -7.30 9.11
C ALA A 163 25.09 -8.52 8.25
N CYS A 164 24.14 -9.38 7.87
CA CYS A 164 24.45 -10.59 7.14
C CYS A 164 24.88 -10.26 5.70
N LYS A 165 26.13 -10.61 5.37
CA LYS A 165 26.75 -10.43 4.03
C LYS A 165 26.91 -11.74 3.25
N SER A 166 26.18 -12.79 3.65
CA SER A 166 26.21 -14.07 2.93
C SER A 166 25.83 -13.90 1.43
N PRO A 167 26.38 -14.72 0.53
CA PRO A 167 25.95 -14.70 -0.87
C PRO A 167 24.47 -15.05 -0.98
N PHE A 168 23.79 -14.43 -1.94
CA PHE A 168 22.35 -14.60 -2.22
C PHE A 168 22.08 -14.39 -3.71
N SER A 169 20.99 -14.94 -4.25
CA SER A 169 20.76 -15.00 -5.72
C SER A 169 19.53 -14.22 -6.14
N MET A 170 19.74 -13.17 -6.94
CA MET A 170 18.63 -12.38 -7.49
C MET A 170 17.84 -13.23 -8.49
N THR A 171 16.58 -13.51 -8.16
CA THR A 171 15.66 -14.23 -9.03
C THR A 171 14.45 -13.35 -9.27
N CYS A 172 14.13 -13.05 -10.52
CA CYS A 172 12.90 -12.33 -10.86
C CYS A 172 11.67 -13.18 -10.46
N LEU A 173 10.60 -12.54 -9.96
CA LEU A 173 9.32 -13.17 -9.62
C LEU A 173 8.79 -14.08 -10.76
N SER A 174 8.95 -13.67 -12.02
CA SER A 174 8.58 -14.50 -13.19
C SER A 174 9.41 -15.78 -13.29
N SER A 175 10.74 -15.67 -13.17
CA SER A 175 11.65 -16.82 -13.17
C SER A 175 11.41 -17.74 -11.96
N TYR A 176 11.13 -17.15 -10.81
CA TYR A 176 10.85 -17.87 -9.57
C TYR A 176 9.54 -18.67 -9.68
N ALA A 177 8.47 -18.04 -10.18
CA ALA A 177 7.20 -18.70 -10.45
C ALA A 177 7.32 -19.81 -11.51
N HIS A 178 8.14 -19.63 -12.54
CA HIS A 178 8.43 -20.71 -13.50
C HIS A 178 9.14 -21.90 -12.86
N THR A 179 10.10 -21.67 -11.95
CA THR A 179 10.78 -22.74 -11.20
C THR A 179 9.80 -23.52 -10.32
N LEU A 180 8.82 -22.86 -9.70
CA LEU A 180 7.75 -23.51 -8.93
C LEU A 180 6.79 -24.31 -9.83
N ARG A 181 6.56 -23.81 -11.05
CA ARG A 181 5.67 -24.41 -12.06
C ARG A 181 6.34 -25.45 -12.94
N ALA A 182 7.58 -25.85 -12.66
CA ALA A 182 8.33 -26.81 -13.45
C ALA A 182 7.81 -28.26 -13.32
N ILE A 183 6.57 -28.48 -13.76
CA ILE A 183 6.17 -29.58 -14.64
C ILE A 183 5.63 -28.93 -15.94
N ARG A 184 6.50 -28.93 -16.96
CA ARG A 184 6.27 -28.66 -18.40
C ARG A 184 5.85 -27.23 -18.81
N LEU A 185 6.83 -26.47 -19.33
CA LEU A 185 6.81 -25.83 -20.66
C LEU A 185 8.26 -25.42 -21.03
N PRO A 186 8.62 -25.31 -22.33
CA PRO A 186 9.99 -25.11 -22.78
C PRO A 186 10.52 -23.71 -22.46
N SER A 187 11.81 -23.69 -22.13
CA SER A 187 12.61 -22.59 -21.60
C SER A 187 12.50 -21.27 -22.35
N VAL A 188 12.06 -20.21 -21.65
CA VAL A 188 12.46 -18.83 -21.94
C VAL A 188 13.46 -18.43 -20.84
N PRO A 189 14.75 -18.19 -21.14
CA PRO A 189 15.74 -17.92 -20.11
C PRO A 189 15.61 -16.46 -19.64
N CYS A 190 14.95 -16.24 -18.51
CA CYS A 190 15.14 -15.04 -17.70
C CYS A 190 16.20 -15.33 -16.63
N VAL A 191 17.47 -15.44 -17.05
CA VAL A 191 18.63 -15.53 -16.14
C VAL A 191 19.71 -14.57 -16.61
N ALA A 192 19.77 -13.40 -15.98
CA ALA A 192 20.93 -12.54 -15.74
C ALA A 192 20.40 -11.44 -14.79
N LEU A 193 20.99 -11.17 -13.62
CA LEU A 193 22.22 -10.41 -13.48
C LEU A 193 22.80 -10.65 -12.07
N ALA A 194 23.98 -11.25 -12.00
CA ALA A 194 24.90 -11.09 -10.88
C ALA A 194 26.33 -11.19 -11.42
N ARG A 195 26.70 -10.24 -12.29
CA ARG A 195 28.09 -9.88 -12.56
C ARG A 195 28.15 -8.38 -12.79
N HIS A 196 28.69 -7.67 -11.81
CA HIS A 196 29.33 -6.40 -12.07
C HIS A 196 30.57 -6.70 -12.92
N ASP A 197 30.47 -6.42 -14.22
CA ASP A 197 31.51 -5.72 -14.95
C ASP A 197 30.82 -4.66 -15.79
N LEU A 198 31.33 -3.43 -15.67
CA LEU A 198 30.77 -2.22 -16.25
C LEU A 198 30.85 -2.27 -17.78
N GLY A 199 29.70 -2.07 -18.44
CA GLY A 199 29.63 -1.69 -19.85
C GLY A 199 29.33 -2.84 -20.80
N GLU A 200 28.05 -3.11 -21.02
CA GLU A 200 27.42 -3.30 -22.34
C GLU A 200 25.93 -3.66 -22.17
N ALA A 201 25.06 -3.07 -23.00
CA ALA A 201 23.62 -3.27 -22.93
C ALA A 201 23.21 -4.63 -23.54
N VAL A 202 22.41 -5.41 -22.81
CA VAL A 202 21.84 -6.68 -23.32
C VAL A 202 20.49 -6.42 -24.02
N PRO A 203 20.28 -6.88 -25.28
CA PRO A 203 19.01 -6.76 -25.97
C PRO A 203 18.06 -7.92 -25.60
N GLY A 204 16.77 -7.62 -25.36
CA GLY A 204 15.71 -8.65 -25.41
C GLY A 204 14.67 -8.68 -24.28
N CYS A 205 14.78 -7.84 -23.24
CA CYS A 205 13.67 -7.62 -22.30
C CYS A 205 12.61 -6.73 -22.96
N GLY A 206 11.69 -7.34 -23.73
CA GLY A 206 10.49 -6.65 -24.21
C GLY A 206 9.49 -6.54 -23.07
N GLY A 207 9.58 -5.49 -22.25
CA GLY A 207 8.53 -5.20 -21.25
C GLY A 207 8.86 -4.14 -20.20
N CYS A 208 10.14 -3.97 -19.82
CA CYS A 208 10.54 -2.87 -18.95
C CYS A 208 10.81 -1.64 -19.84
N LEU A 209 10.02 -0.59 -19.62
CA LEU A 209 10.03 0.68 -20.37
C LEU A 209 11.45 1.16 -20.69
N ARG A 210 11.79 1.24 -21.99
CA ARG A 210 12.85 2.16 -22.44
C ARG A 210 12.34 3.58 -22.17
N GLN A 211 12.95 4.27 -21.23
CA GLN A 211 12.96 5.73 -21.27
C GLN A 211 13.97 6.11 -22.36
N GLU A 212 13.48 6.56 -23.51
CA GLU A 212 14.31 7.29 -24.46
C GLU A 212 14.90 8.52 -23.73
N PRO A 213 16.20 8.84 -23.87
CA PRO A 213 16.74 10.05 -23.28
C PRO A 213 16.07 11.28 -23.91
N PHE A 214 15.54 12.16 -23.05
CA PHE A 214 14.97 13.44 -23.50
C PHE A 214 16.04 14.30 -24.19
N PRO A 215 15.72 14.99 -25.29
CA PRO A 215 16.61 15.99 -25.86
C PRO A 215 16.74 17.17 -24.88
N ALA A 216 17.96 17.71 -24.77
CA ALA A 216 18.25 18.88 -23.96
C ALA A 216 17.35 20.06 -24.37
N ALA A 217 16.72 20.71 -23.39
CA ALA A 217 15.90 21.89 -23.61
C ALA A 217 16.77 23.07 -24.09
N PRO A 218 16.32 23.88 -25.06
CA PRO A 218 17.03 25.08 -25.45
C PRO A 218 16.93 26.15 -24.35
N ALA A 219 18.03 26.88 -24.17
CA ALA A 219 18.07 28.06 -23.30
C ALA A 219 17.07 29.11 -23.82
N HIS A 220 16.20 29.60 -22.95
CA HIS A 220 15.38 30.77 -23.25
C HIS A 220 15.62 31.88 -22.23
N GLU A 221 16.01 33.01 -22.79
CA GLU A 221 16.25 34.30 -22.17
C GLU A 221 14.95 34.97 -21.71
N GLY A 222 15.07 35.76 -20.64
CA GLY A 222 14.35 37.01 -20.31
C GLY A 222 12.85 37.15 -20.64
N GLY A 223 12.02 37.19 -19.58
CA GLY A 223 10.66 37.74 -19.60
C GLY A 223 10.18 38.11 -18.19
N ALA A 224 9.60 39.31 -18.05
CA ALA A 224 9.30 40.05 -16.80
C ALA A 224 8.15 39.44 -15.94
N PRO A 225 7.95 39.91 -14.68
CA PRO A 225 7.15 39.21 -13.67
C PRO A 225 5.64 39.48 -13.79
N ASP A 226 4.83 38.44 -13.55
CA ASP A 226 3.36 38.53 -13.51
C ASP A 226 2.87 38.51 -12.04
N GLU A 227 1.97 39.44 -11.73
CA GLU A 227 1.43 39.77 -10.42
C GLU A 227 0.48 38.68 -9.89
N LEU A 228 0.99 37.73 -9.09
CA LEU A 228 0.14 36.88 -8.25
C LEU A 228 0.82 36.38 -6.97
N SER A 229 1.81 37.13 -6.48
CA SER A 229 2.64 36.79 -5.31
C SER A 229 2.15 37.33 -3.96
N GLN A 230 0.91 37.79 -3.84
CA GLN A 230 0.43 38.46 -2.62
C GLN A 230 -0.67 37.72 -1.84
N LEU A 231 -0.46 36.43 -1.59
CA LEU A 231 -1.07 35.76 -0.44
C LEU A 231 0.08 35.31 0.47
N SER A 232 0.61 36.25 1.26
CA SER A 232 1.72 36.01 2.17
C SER A 232 1.27 35.19 3.38
N ASP A 233 1.84 33.99 3.49
CA ASP A 233 1.92 33.17 4.69
C ASP A 233 2.76 33.87 5.77
N ALA A 234 2.13 34.71 6.60
CA ALA A 234 2.73 35.18 7.84
C ALA A 234 1.89 34.67 9.04
N ASP A 235 2.58 34.09 10.02
CA ASP A 235 2.09 33.72 11.38
C ASP A 235 1.68 32.28 11.72
N ALA A 236 2.11 31.25 10.97
CA ALA A 236 2.04 29.87 11.48
C ALA A 236 3.44 29.24 11.60
N PRO A 237 3.90 28.83 12.81
CA PRO A 237 5.19 28.18 12.97
C PRO A 237 5.24 26.88 12.15
N ALA A 238 6.31 26.71 11.37
CA ALA A 238 6.58 25.53 10.58
C ALA A 238 6.88 24.33 11.50
N HIS A 239 5.85 23.63 11.96
CA HIS A 239 6.01 22.32 12.58
C HIS A 239 5.99 21.22 11.51
N PRO A 240 6.88 20.20 11.60
CA PRO A 240 6.91 19.08 10.66
C PRO A 240 5.58 18.32 10.70
N ALA A 241 5.18 17.80 9.54
CA ALA A 241 4.00 16.94 9.40
C ALA A 241 4.03 15.78 10.42
N PRO A 242 2.90 15.42 11.04
CA PRO A 242 2.89 14.34 12.00
C PRO A 242 3.12 12.99 11.31
N HIS A 243 4.13 12.25 11.78
CA HIS A 243 4.46 10.87 11.38
C HIS A 243 3.25 9.92 11.56
N PRO A 244 3.09 8.82 10.78
CA PRO A 244 1.91 7.93 10.86
C PRO A 244 1.71 7.37 12.27
N SER A 245 2.81 7.16 13.01
CA SER A 245 2.78 6.76 14.42
C SER A 245 2.07 7.75 15.36
N ARG A 246 2.03 9.06 15.04
CA ARG A 246 1.25 10.05 15.81
C ARG A 246 -0.24 9.97 15.53
N LEU A 247 -0.64 9.64 14.31
CA LEU A 247 -2.06 9.43 13.93
C LEU A 247 -2.66 8.22 14.66
N SER A 248 -1.86 7.18 14.93
CA SER A 248 -2.28 5.96 15.64
C SER A 248 -2.81 6.20 17.07
N ARG A 249 -2.54 7.38 17.66
CA ARG A 249 -2.92 7.74 19.04
C ARG A 249 -4.22 8.55 19.13
N GLN A 250 -4.89 8.83 18.01
CA GLN A 250 -6.11 9.65 17.95
C GLN A 250 -7.29 8.88 17.33
N PRO A 251 -8.06 8.14 18.15
CA PRO A 251 -9.19 7.31 17.71
C PRO A 251 -10.21 8.02 16.83
N ASP A 252 -10.52 9.28 17.15
CA ASP A 252 -11.49 10.08 16.42
C ASP A 252 -10.97 10.52 15.04
N VAL A 253 -9.66 10.73 14.91
CA VAL A 253 -9.01 11.06 13.63
C VAL A 253 -9.03 9.86 12.69
N LEU A 254 -8.81 8.64 13.20
CA LEU A 254 -8.82 7.43 12.37
C LEU A 254 -10.23 7.09 11.86
N HIS A 255 -11.27 7.22 12.69
CA HIS A 255 -12.64 7.06 12.20
C HIS A 255 -13.01 8.12 11.15
N LYS A 256 -12.64 9.39 11.36
CA LYS A 256 -12.84 10.44 10.36
C LYS A 256 -12.08 10.15 9.06
N ALA A 257 -10.91 9.54 9.13
CA ALA A 257 -10.12 9.14 7.96
C ALA A 257 -10.89 8.13 7.09
N VAL A 258 -11.51 7.13 7.72
CA VAL A 258 -12.36 6.13 7.06
C VAL A 258 -13.56 6.80 6.37
N ASP A 259 -14.31 7.64 7.09
CA ASP A 259 -15.46 8.36 6.54
C ASP A 259 -15.07 9.22 5.33
N ARG A 260 -13.93 9.91 5.46
CA ARG A 260 -13.41 10.79 4.40
C ARG A 260 -12.92 9.99 3.20
N TYR A 261 -12.32 8.82 3.42
CA TYR A 261 -11.93 7.90 2.35
C TYR A 261 -13.14 7.37 1.57
N GLY A 262 -14.22 6.98 2.25
CA GLY A 262 -15.47 6.59 1.58
C GLY A 262 -16.02 7.70 0.67
N LYS A 263 -16.04 8.94 1.16
CA LYS A 263 -16.41 10.13 0.37
C LYS A 263 -15.46 10.38 -0.81
N PHE A 264 -14.17 10.15 -0.61
CA PHE A 264 -13.17 10.30 -1.66
C PHE A 264 -13.37 9.30 -2.81
N LEU A 265 -13.69 8.03 -2.50
CA LEU A 265 -14.06 7.06 -3.53
C LEU A 265 -15.35 7.43 -4.26
N ALA A 266 -16.35 7.94 -3.54
CA ALA A 266 -17.58 8.44 -4.17
C ALA A 266 -17.28 9.63 -5.11
N LEU A 267 -16.36 10.52 -4.72
CA LEU A 267 -15.90 11.61 -5.57
C LEU A 267 -15.20 11.09 -6.83
N MET A 268 -14.33 10.06 -6.72
CA MET A 268 -13.69 9.41 -7.86
C MET A 268 -14.68 8.74 -8.83
N ALA A 269 -15.83 8.28 -8.33
CA ALA A 269 -16.88 7.67 -9.16
C ALA A 269 -17.56 8.72 -10.06
N VAL A 270 -17.70 9.95 -9.56
CA VAL A 270 -18.28 11.08 -10.28
C VAL A 270 -17.25 11.76 -11.18
N GLU A 271 -16.08 12.10 -10.63
CA GLU A 271 -15.01 12.86 -11.28
C GLU A 271 -14.06 11.97 -12.10
N LYS A 272 -14.60 11.19 -13.03
CA LYS A 272 -13.89 10.09 -13.74
C LYS A 272 -12.61 10.50 -14.48
N LYS A 273 -12.48 11.77 -14.86
CA LYS A 273 -11.34 12.31 -15.61
C LYS A 273 -10.42 13.20 -14.76
N ALA A 274 -10.82 13.53 -13.54
CA ALA A 274 -10.04 14.38 -12.68
C ALA A 274 -8.90 13.58 -12.03
N PHE A 275 -7.74 14.22 -11.90
CA PHE A 275 -6.67 13.71 -11.06
C PHE A 275 -6.91 14.22 -9.64
N LEU A 276 -7.51 13.36 -8.79
CA LEU A 276 -7.82 13.68 -7.40
C LEU A 276 -6.66 13.33 -6.49
N VAL A 277 -6.31 14.24 -5.57
CA VAL A 277 -5.17 14.07 -4.65
C VAL A 277 -5.71 13.85 -3.23
N PRO A 278 -5.47 12.70 -2.59
CA PRO A 278 -5.94 12.43 -1.24
C PRO A 278 -5.24 13.32 -0.20
N THR A 279 -5.91 13.62 0.92
CA THR A 279 -5.21 14.09 2.13
C THR A 279 -4.53 12.91 2.85
N LEU A 280 -3.58 13.19 3.75
CA LEU A 280 -2.79 12.16 4.44
C LEU A 280 -3.64 11.09 5.16
N ASP A 281 -4.71 11.51 5.82
CA ASP A 281 -5.66 10.62 6.48
C ASP A 281 -6.43 9.73 5.48
N ILE A 282 -6.88 10.31 4.37
CA ILE A 282 -7.55 9.58 3.28
C ILE A 282 -6.58 8.58 2.65
N ASP A 283 -5.33 8.98 2.43
CA ASP A 283 -4.30 8.15 1.80
C ASP A 283 -3.94 6.95 2.67
N LEU A 284 -3.75 7.16 3.98
CA LEU A 284 -3.54 6.07 4.94
C LEU A 284 -4.71 5.07 4.95
N ALA A 285 -5.95 5.55 4.95
CA ALA A 285 -7.13 4.68 4.88
C ALA A 285 -7.20 3.94 3.52
N TRP A 286 -6.80 4.61 2.44
CA TRP A 286 -6.74 4.01 1.12
C TRP A 286 -5.68 2.90 1.04
N HIS A 287 -4.43 3.16 1.45
CA HIS A 287 -3.39 2.13 1.52
C HIS A 287 -3.82 0.95 2.39
N THR A 288 -4.49 1.20 3.51
CA THR A 288 -5.04 0.14 4.38
C THR A 288 -6.04 -0.75 3.64
N HIS A 289 -6.92 -0.17 2.82
CA HIS A 289 -7.85 -0.93 2.01
C HIS A 289 -7.13 -1.76 0.93
N GLN A 290 -6.06 -1.23 0.33
CA GLN A 290 -5.24 -1.94 -0.66
C GLN A 290 -4.56 -3.20 -0.09
N MET A 291 -4.27 -3.24 1.22
CA MET A 291 -3.74 -4.44 1.90
C MET A 291 -4.73 -5.61 2.01
N HIS A 292 -5.94 -5.44 1.45
CA HIS A 292 -6.98 -6.47 1.33
C HIS A 292 -7.39 -6.65 -0.15
N PRO A 293 -6.56 -7.31 -0.98
CA PRO A 293 -6.66 -7.24 -2.44
C PRO A 293 -8.05 -7.58 -3.01
N LYS A 294 -8.64 -8.70 -2.58
CA LYS A 294 -9.97 -9.12 -3.05
C LYS A 294 -11.09 -8.18 -2.60
N ARG A 295 -11.02 -7.68 -1.36
CA ARG A 295 -11.99 -6.70 -0.83
C ARG A 295 -11.87 -5.38 -1.58
N TYR A 296 -10.64 -4.91 -1.77
CA TYR A 296 -10.32 -3.71 -2.52
C TYR A 296 -10.87 -3.76 -3.94
N GLN A 297 -10.58 -4.86 -4.67
CA GLN A 297 -11.09 -5.09 -6.01
C GLN A 297 -12.62 -5.07 -6.05
N THR A 298 -13.25 -5.90 -5.21
CA THR A 298 -14.71 -6.03 -5.17
C THR A 298 -15.37 -4.68 -4.90
N TYR A 299 -14.87 -3.96 -3.90
CA TYR A 299 -15.45 -2.70 -3.47
C TYR A 299 -15.27 -1.59 -4.50
N THR A 300 -14.06 -1.40 -5.03
CA THR A 300 -13.78 -0.35 -6.01
C THR A 300 -14.51 -0.59 -7.34
N LEU A 301 -14.62 -1.84 -7.79
CA LEU A 301 -15.47 -2.20 -8.94
C LEU A 301 -16.93 -1.84 -8.69
N LYS A 302 -17.46 -2.15 -7.50
CA LYS A 302 -18.86 -1.89 -7.15
C LYS A 302 -19.18 -0.40 -7.03
N LEU A 303 -18.33 0.37 -6.34
CA LEU A 303 -18.58 1.79 -6.04
C LEU A 303 -18.13 2.72 -7.17
N VAL A 304 -16.94 2.50 -7.72
CA VAL A 304 -16.30 3.40 -8.70
C VAL A 304 -16.49 2.91 -10.14
N GLY A 305 -16.83 1.64 -10.34
CA GLY A 305 -16.94 1.02 -11.66
C GLY A 305 -15.60 0.58 -12.27
N ARG A 306 -14.51 0.71 -11.50
CA ARG A 306 -13.16 0.32 -11.90
C ARG A 306 -12.31 0.10 -10.65
N ILE A 307 -11.25 -0.69 -10.79
CA ILE A 307 -10.25 -0.76 -9.74
C ILE A 307 -9.45 0.55 -9.76
N VAL A 308 -9.35 1.20 -8.60
CA VAL A 308 -8.60 2.46 -8.50
C VAL A 308 -7.12 2.13 -8.39
N ASN A 309 -6.31 2.61 -9.33
CA ASN A 309 -4.87 2.51 -9.21
C ASN A 309 -4.35 3.61 -8.29
N HIS A 310 -3.29 3.32 -7.56
CA HIS A 310 -2.53 4.28 -6.78
C HIS A 310 -1.19 4.48 -7.49
N ASP A 311 -0.86 5.72 -7.88
CA ASP A 311 0.35 6.05 -8.64
C ASP A 311 1.08 7.19 -7.92
N ASP A 312 2.10 6.81 -7.15
CA ASP A 312 2.92 7.72 -6.36
C ASP A 312 4.07 8.37 -7.13
N THR A 313 4.18 8.12 -8.44
CA THR A 313 5.30 8.66 -9.25
C THR A 313 5.08 10.10 -9.73
N VAL A 314 4.03 10.77 -9.24
CA VAL A 314 3.57 12.08 -9.73
C VAL A 314 4.37 13.25 -9.11
N THR A 315 4.80 14.22 -9.94
CA THR A 315 5.63 15.35 -9.51
C THR A 315 4.90 16.36 -8.61
N ASN A 316 5.64 16.98 -7.66
CA ASN A 316 5.10 17.92 -6.66
C ASN A 316 4.30 19.11 -7.24
N LYS A 317 4.71 19.68 -8.37
CA LYS A 317 4.01 20.82 -8.99
C LYS A 317 2.59 20.45 -9.46
N ARG A 318 2.41 19.21 -9.93
CA ARG A 318 1.10 18.69 -10.35
C ARG A 318 0.20 18.41 -9.15
N LEU A 319 0.78 18.05 -8.00
CA LEU A 319 0.04 17.76 -6.77
C LEU A 319 -0.67 19.01 -6.22
N ASP A 320 -0.04 20.19 -6.22
CA ASP A 320 -0.63 21.40 -5.63
C ASP A 320 -1.88 21.90 -6.38
N ALA A 321 -1.81 22.02 -7.70
CA ALA A 321 -2.96 22.43 -8.52
C ALA A 321 -4.12 21.42 -8.44
N SER A 322 -3.77 20.12 -8.41
CA SER A 322 -4.74 19.04 -8.34
C SER A 322 -5.37 18.92 -6.95
N TYR A 323 -4.64 19.27 -5.90
CA TYR A 323 -5.18 19.37 -4.54
C TYR A 323 -6.27 20.44 -4.45
N LEU A 324 -6.03 21.63 -5.01
CA LEU A 324 -7.04 22.70 -5.04
C LEU A 324 -8.29 22.27 -5.83
N THR A 325 -8.10 21.60 -6.96
CA THR A 325 -9.19 21.03 -7.78
C THR A 325 -10.00 19.99 -6.98
N THR A 326 -9.30 19.14 -6.22
CA THR A 326 -9.93 18.13 -5.36
C THR A 326 -10.73 18.80 -4.25
N ALA A 327 -10.17 19.83 -3.61
CA ALA A 327 -10.82 20.56 -2.54
C ALA A 327 -12.10 21.30 -3.00
N ASP A 328 -12.06 21.90 -4.19
CA ASP A 328 -13.23 22.55 -4.80
C ASP A 328 -14.34 21.52 -5.13
N SER A 329 -13.97 20.40 -5.76
CA SER A 329 -14.91 19.32 -6.08
C SER A 329 -15.54 18.73 -4.80
N TRP A 330 -14.72 18.54 -3.76
CA TRP A 330 -15.17 18.10 -2.44
C TRP A 330 -16.16 19.09 -1.82
N TYR A 331 -15.87 20.39 -1.84
CA TYR A 331 -16.75 21.41 -1.29
C TYR A 331 -18.10 21.43 -2.03
N LYS A 332 -18.07 21.40 -3.36
CA LYS A 332 -19.28 21.33 -4.20
C LYS A 332 -20.16 20.13 -3.83
N GLN A 333 -19.55 18.94 -3.68
CA GLN A 333 -20.28 17.70 -3.44
C GLN A 333 -20.76 17.53 -1.98
N PHE A 334 -19.93 17.90 -1.00
CA PHE A 334 -20.15 17.53 0.41
C PHE A 334 -20.34 18.74 1.34
N GLN A 335 -20.22 19.97 0.84
CA GLN A 335 -20.40 21.21 1.62
C GLN A 335 -19.54 21.24 2.91
N GLY A 336 -18.29 20.77 2.82
CA GLY A 336 -17.37 20.69 3.95
C GLY A 336 -15.91 20.93 3.57
N SER A 337 -15.05 21.18 4.56
CA SER A 337 -13.63 21.42 4.32
C SER A 337 -12.91 20.14 3.87
N TYR A 338 -12.12 20.25 2.80
CA TYR A 338 -11.24 19.17 2.37
C TYR A 338 -9.96 19.07 3.21
N ARG A 339 -9.55 20.15 3.89
CA ARG A 339 -8.32 20.13 4.71
C ARG A 339 -8.49 19.19 5.90
N CYS A 340 -7.46 18.39 6.15
CA CYS A 340 -7.28 17.69 7.43
C CYS A 340 -6.32 18.51 8.31
N ALA A 341 -6.50 18.48 9.63
CA ALA A 341 -5.69 19.25 10.59
C ALA A 341 -4.20 18.84 10.60
N THR A 342 -3.84 17.72 9.96
CA THR A 342 -2.48 17.22 9.83
C THR A 342 -1.92 17.49 8.42
N ARG A 343 -0.86 18.31 8.35
CA ARG A 343 -0.19 18.74 7.10
C ARG A 343 0.51 17.58 6.36
N ARG A 344 0.60 17.74 5.03
CA ARG A 344 1.24 16.95 3.95
C ARG A 344 2.39 16.01 4.35
N MET A 345 2.40 14.76 3.85
CA MET A 345 3.64 14.02 3.62
C MET A 345 4.08 14.25 2.17
N HIS A 346 5.23 14.91 2.02
CA HIS A 346 6.06 14.72 0.85
C HIS A 346 7.08 13.66 1.26
N ARG A 347 7.07 12.50 0.61
CA ARG A 347 7.86 11.27 0.88
C ARG A 347 7.12 10.26 1.78
N LEU A 348 6.56 9.25 1.13
CA LEU A 348 6.78 7.86 1.50
C LEU A 348 7.77 7.27 0.48
#